data_AF-A0A355YF32-F1
#
_entry.id   AF-A0A355YF32-F1
#
_cell.length_a   1.000
_cell.length_b   1.000
_cell.length_c   1.000
_cell.angle_alpha   90.00
_cell.angle_beta   90.00
_cell.angle_gamma   90.00
#
_symmetry.space_group_name_H-M   'P 1'
#
loop_
_entity.id
_entity.type
_entity.pdbx_description
1 polymer ?
#
loop_
_entity_poly.entity_id
_entity_poly.type
_entity_poly.pdbx_seq_one_letter_code
_entity_poly.pdbx_strand_id
1 'polypeptide(L)'
;MDIKHATIKHALLALALLPGAALADEHCKFSQPKALELELAGAKAVVFEVNSHDLKLQATPGARAALSGRACASSQDLLGQLSLTQEKVGDKLVVRLQRESRGMNINFGSSYAWLDIGGTLPDDVLVQLKVGSGDATLAGAQAMSADVGSGDVKARGIKGLATAAVGSGDIELDDVGALHVVSIGSGDVRIDGVRGDAKVGSIGSGDLELRGVQGDVEIGSIGSGDADVGDVRGAVSLGSLGSGDLRVRNAASLRVQRTGSGSIDHSGIGGSVDLPKKH
;
A
#
# COMPACT_ATOMS: atom_id res chain seq x y z
N MET A 1 64.06 -17.56 49.60
CA MET A 1 64.58 -16.18 49.66
C MET A 1 64.37 -15.55 48.29
N ASP A 2 63.80 -14.34 48.29
CA ASP A 2 63.69 -13.36 47.19
C ASP A 2 62.82 -13.76 45.99
N ILE A 3 61.54 -13.39 45.90
CA ILE A 3 60.95 -12.04 45.67
C ILE A 3 61.77 -11.25 44.65
N LYS A 4 61.19 -10.94 43.47
CA LYS A 4 61.22 -9.60 42.83
C LYS A 4 60.36 -9.54 41.55
N HIS A 5 59.38 -8.63 41.64
CA HIS A 5 58.93 -7.66 40.62
C HIS A 5 57.82 -8.05 39.65
N ALA A 6 56.61 -7.70 40.09
CA ALA A 6 55.43 -7.42 39.29
C ALA A 6 55.68 -6.27 38.30
N THR A 7 55.08 -6.38 37.11
CA THR A 7 54.82 -5.22 36.24
C THR A 7 53.38 -5.32 35.77
N ILE A 8 52.50 -4.64 36.50
CA ILE A 8 51.07 -4.53 36.21
C ILE A 8 50.91 -3.55 35.05
N LYS A 9 50.78 -4.09 33.83
CA LYS A 9 50.34 -3.30 32.68
C LYS A 9 48.85 -3.04 32.82
N HIS A 10 48.52 -1.79 33.16
CA HIS A 10 47.17 -1.28 33.18
C HIS A 10 46.63 -1.23 31.75
N ALA A 11 45.87 -2.24 31.35
CA ALA A 11 45.07 -2.19 30.14
C ALA A 11 43.82 -1.35 30.45
N LEU A 12 43.80 -0.10 30.00
CA LEU A 12 42.59 0.71 29.93
C LEU A 12 41.60 0.00 29.00
N LEU A 13 40.58 -0.63 29.57
CA LEU A 13 39.44 -1.14 28.83
C LEU A 13 38.51 0.05 28.54
N ALA A 14 38.60 0.61 27.34
CA ALA A 14 37.69 1.65 26.86
C ALA A 14 36.29 1.04 26.71
N LEU A 15 35.40 1.37 27.65
CA LEU A 15 33.99 1.03 27.61
C LEU A 15 33.31 1.88 26.53
N ALA A 16 33.17 1.32 25.33
CA ALA A 16 32.42 1.94 24.24
C ALA A 16 30.92 1.96 24.59
N LEU A 17 30.44 3.10 25.06
CA LEU A 17 29.02 3.43 25.13
C LEU A 17 28.47 3.50 23.70
N LEU A 18 27.83 2.43 23.24
CA LEU A 18 26.99 2.46 22.05
C LEU A 18 25.79 3.38 22.35
N PRO A 19 25.51 4.40 21.51
CA PRO A 19 24.29 5.16 21.63
C PRO A 19 23.12 4.23 21.30
N GLY A 20 22.28 3.96 22.30
CA GLY A 20 21.03 3.24 22.11
C GLY A 20 20.20 3.99 21.08
N ALA A 21 19.95 3.37 19.94
CA ALA A 21 18.92 3.82 19.04
C ALA A 21 17.60 3.79 19.82
N ALA A 22 17.02 4.97 20.05
CA ALA A 22 15.70 5.12 20.60
C ALA A 22 14.70 4.51 19.61
N LEU A 23 14.40 3.22 19.78
CA LEU A 23 13.23 2.63 19.19
C LEU A 23 12.04 3.23 19.94
N ALA A 24 11.15 3.90 19.21
CA ALA A 24 9.86 4.32 19.72
C ALA A 24 9.14 3.08 20.27
N ASP A 25 9.14 2.90 21.58
CA ASP A 25 8.52 1.76 22.25
C ASP A 25 7.00 2.02 22.35
N GLU A 26 6.34 1.80 21.21
CA GLU A 26 4.94 1.38 21.14
C GLU A 26 4.79 0.20 22.11
N HIS A 27 4.23 0.45 23.30
CA HIS A 27 4.26 -0.44 24.47
C HIS A 27 3.75 -1.86 24.11
N CYS A 28 4.68 -2.75 23.78
CA CYS A 28 4.38 -4.12 23.41
C CYS A 28 4.64 -5.06 24.58
N LYS A 29 3.59 -5.58 25.21
CA LYS A 29 3.73 -6.41 26.42
C LYS A 29 4.48 -7.72 26.16
N PHE A 30 4.15 -8.40 25.06
CA PHE A 30 4.86 -9.60 24.61
C PHE A 30 5.25 -9.43 23.15
N SER A 31 6.54 -9.57 22.86
CA SER A 31 7.08 -9.44 21.51
C SER A 31 7.93 -10.63 21.13
N GLN A 32 7.86 -11.05 19.86
CA GLN A 32 8.71 -12.08 19.28
C GLN A 32 9.22 -11.62 17.91
N PRO A 33 10.54 -11.69 17.64
CA PRO A 33 11.05 -11.41 16.31
C PRO A 33 10.53 -12.44 15.30
N LYS A 34 10.23 -11.98 14.09
CA LYS A 34 9.86 -12.82 12.95
C LYS A 34 10.84 -12.52 11.82
N ALA A 35 11.27 -13.56 11.12
CA ALA A 35 12.10 -13.46 9.93
C ALA A 35 11.72 -14.58 8.97
N LEU A 36 11.70 -14.27 7.68
CA LEU A 36 11.38 -15.22 6.62
C LEU A 36 12.15 -14.85 5.36
N GLU A 37 12.95 -15.76 4.85
CA GLU A 37 13.56 -15.63 3.52
C GLU A 37 12.58 -16.12 2.46
N LEU A 38 12.39 -15.33 1.40
CA LEU A 38 11.38 -15.61 0.39
C LEU A 38 11.91 -16.51 -0.72
N GLU A 39 11.21 -17.60 -0.97
CA GLU A 39 11.57 -18.59 -1.99
C GLU A 39 10.95 -18.21 -3.35
N LEU A 40 11.53 -17.22 -4.01
CA LEU A 40 11.02 -16.70 -5.30
C LEU A 40 11.20 -17.64 -6.49
N ALA A 41 11.87 -18.78 -6.33
CA ALA A 41 12.26 -19.67 -7.43
C ALA A 41 11.04 -20.12 -8.26
N GLY A 42 10.97 -19.63 -9.50
CA GLY A 42 9.89 -19.93 -10.44
C GLY A 42 8.54 -19.29 -10.09
N ALA A 43 8.51 -18.28 -9.23
CA ALA A 43 7.35 -17.42 -9.02
C ALA A 43 7.48 -16.18 -9.91
N LYS A 44 6.39 -15.81 -10.59
CA LYS A 44 6.29 -14.57 -11.40
C LYS A 44 5.75 -13.40 -10.59
N ALA A 45 5.04 -13.69 -9.51
CA ALA A 45 4.45 -12.70 -8.63
C ALA A 45 4.53 -13.16 -7.17
N VAL A 46 4.58 -12.19 -6.26
CA VAL A 46 4.48 -12.42 -4.82
C VAL A 46 3.20 -11.77 -4.32
N VAL A 47 2.35 -12.58 -3.70
CA VAL A 47 1.09 -12.14 -3.09
C VAL A 47 1.31 -12.02 -1.60
N PHE A 48 1.05 -10.86 -1.03
CA PHE A 48 1.08 -10.62 0.41
C PHE A 48 -0.35 -10.52 0.94
N GLU A 49 -0.74 -11.51 1.75
CA GLU A 49 -1.98 -11.49 2.52
C GLU A 49 -1.69 -10.84 3.88
N VAL A 50 -1.97 -9.54 3.96
CA VAL A 50 -1.62 -8.67 5.08
C VAL A 50 -2.65 -8.78 6.20
N ASN A 51 -3.93 -9.03 5.87
CA ASN A 51 -5.03 -9.12 6.83
C ASN A 51 -5.10 -7.87 7.73
N SER A 52 -4.98 -8.02 9.05
CA SER A 52 -5.06 -6.93 10.04
C SER A 52 -3.68 -6.58 10.61
N HIS A 53 -2.66 -6.56 9.77
CA HIS A 53 -1.25 -6.41 10.15
C HIS A 53 -0.55 -5.37 9.28
N ASP A 54 0.69 -5.03 9.62
CA ASP A 54 1.43 -4.00 8.92
C ASP A 54 2.57 -4.61 8.10
N LEU A 55 2.70 -4.12 6.87
CA LEU A 55 3.69 -4.58 5.91
C LEU A 55 4.42 -3.40 5.25
N LYS A 56 5.76 -3.39 5.29
CA LYS A 56 6.59 -2.37 4.63
C LYS A 56 7.56 -3.03 3.67
N LEU A 57 7.41 -2.78 2.38
CA LEU A 57 8.23 -3.41 1.33
C LEU A 57 9.01 -2.37 0.53
N GLN A 58 10.28 -2.67 0.34
CA GLN A 58 11.17 -1.94 -0.55
C GLN A 58 11.68 -2.86 -1.65
N ALA A 59 11.26 -2.60 -2.89
CA ALA A 59 11.80 -3.28 -4.04
C ALA A 59 13.05 -2.54 -4.54
N THR A 60 14.16 -3.25 -4.71
CA THR A 60 15.44 -2.69 -5.15
C THR A 60 16.16 -3.64 -6.12
N PRO A 61 16.89 -3.10 -7.11
CA PRO A 61 17.65 -3.93 -8.06
C PRO A 61 18.61 -4.88 -7.36
N GLY A 62 18.50 -6.17 -7.67
CA GLY A 62 19.40 -7.21 -7.16
C GLY A 62 19.29 -7.49 -5.66
N ALA A 63 18.28 -6.95 -4.96
CA ALA A 63 18.09 -7.23 -3.55
C ALA A 63 17.66 -8.67 -3.29
N ARG A 64 18.08 -9.19 -2.14
CA ARG A 64 17.57 -10.46 -1.65
C ARG A 64 16.12 -10.30 -1.19
N ALA A 65 15.29 -11.28 -1.52
CA ALA A 65 13.91 -11.33 -1.06
C ALA A 65 13.86 -11.86 0.38
N ALA A 66 13.62 -10.96 1.33
CA ALA A 66 13.61 -11.30 2.74
C ALA A 66 12.69 -10.37 3.54
N LEU A 67 12.02 -10.94 4.53
CA LEU A 67 11.14 -10.27 5.46
C LEU A 67 11.68 -10.42 6.88
N SER A 68 11.50 -9.37 7.68
CA SER A 68 11.85 -9.35 9.10
C SER A 68 10.97 -8.37 9.85
N GLY A 69 10.81 -8.57 11.14
CA GLY A 69 10.02 -7.67 11.95
C GLY A 69 9.66 -8.30 13.28
N ARG A 70 8.49 -7.95 13.80
CA ARG A 70 8.04 -8.42 15.10
C ARG A 70 6.56 -8.80 15.11
N ALA A 71 6.26 -9.82 15.88
CA ALA A 71 4.93 -10.07 16.41
C ALA A 71 4.80 -9.35 17.75
N CYS A 72 3.64 -8.76 17.99
CA CYS A 72 3.32 -8.10 19.25
C CYS A 72 1.94 -8.51 19.72
N ALA A 73 1.80 -8.81 21.02
CA ALA A 73 0.51 -9.16 21.60
C ALA A 73 0.39 -8.80 23.09
N SER A 74 -0.86 -8.73 23.57
CA SER A 74 -1.14 -8.48 25.00
C SER A 74 -1.06 -9.72 25.89
N SER A 75 -0.94 -10.92 25.31
CA SER A 75 -0.70 -12.19 26.02
C SER A 75 0.21 -13.14 25.23
N GLN A 76 0.84 -14.08 25.93
CA GLN A 76 1.69 -15.11 25.32
C GLN A 76 0.90 -16.03 24.37
N ASP A 77 -0.36 -16.34 24.70
CA ASP A 77 -1.23 -17.18 23.86
C ASP A 77 -1.57 -16.50 22.53
N LEU A 78 -1.85 -15.20 22.58
CA LEU A 78 -2.09 -14.39 21.38
C LEU A 78 -0.82 -14.27 20.54
N LEU A 79 0.35 -14.11 21.17
CA LEU A 79 1.63 -14.07 20.46
C LEU A 79 1.90 -15.39 19.72
N GLY A 80 1.58 -16.52 20.34
CA GLY A 80 1.72 -17.86 19.73
C GLY A 80 0.78 -18.13 18.55
N GLN A 81 -0.26 -17.31 18.36
CA GLN A 81 -1.16 -17.38 17.21
C GLN A 81 -0.63 -16.62 15.99
N LEU A 82 0.34 -15.71 16.18
CA LEU A 82 0.87 -14.87 15.09
C LEU A 82 1.94 -15.62 14.31
N SER A 83 1.67 -15.84 13.03
CA SER A 83 2.56 -16.55 12.10
C SER A 83 2.82 -15.74 10.84
N LEU A 84 4.05 -15.89 10.33
CA LEU A 84 4.50 -15.37 9.05
C LEU A 84 4.91 -16.59 8.22
N THR A 85 4.15 -16.91 7.18
CA THR A 85 4.34 -18.12 6.37
C THR A 85 4.42 -17.79 4.89
N GLN A 86 4.95 -18.73 4.10
CA GLN A 86 4.92 -18.66 2.65
C GLN A 86 4.50 -20.01 2.06
N GLU A 87 3.85 -19.95 0.90
CA GLU A 87 3.44 -21.12 0.14
C GLU A 87 3.46 -20.80 -1.36
N LYS A 88 3.95 -21.73 -2.17
CA LYS A 88 3.89 -21.60 -3.62
C LYS A 88 2.55 -22.12 -4.16
N VAL A 89 1.80 -21.26 -4.82
CA VAL A 89 0.51 -21.57 -5.46
C VAL A 89 0.61 -21.26 -6.94
N GLY A 90 0.81 -22.30 -7.77
CA GLY A 90 1.04 -22.14 -9.20
C GLY A 90 2.33 -21.37 -9.49
N ASP A 91 2.21 -20.25 -10.20
CA ASP A 91 3.30 -19.32 -10.51
C ASP A 91 3.41 -18.15 -9.52
N LYS A 92 2.73 -18.22 -8.38
CA LYS A 92 2.76 -17.19 -7.33
C LYS A 92 3.37 -17.74 -6.05
N LEU A 93 4.13 -16.89 -5.36
CA LEU A 93 4.49 -17.11 -3.96
C LEU A 93 3.51 -16.33 -3.09
N VAL A 94 2.72 -17.02 -2.26
CA VAL A 94 1.78 -16.40 -1.32
C VAL A 94 2.44 -16.32 0.04
N VAL A 95 2.63 -15.11 0.55
CA VAL A 95 3.13 -14.81 1.89
C VAL A 95 1.96 -14.37 2.75
N ARG A 96 1.79 -14.99 3.92
CA ARG A 96 0.67 -14.73 4.82
C ARG A 96 1.15 -14.19 6.14
N LEU A 97 0.65 -13.02 6.50
CA LEU A 97 0.69 -12.50 7.86
C LEU A 97 -0.66 -12.88 8.46
N GLN A 98 -0.67 -13.83 9.40
CA GLN A 98 -1.93 -14.36 9.91
C GLN A 98 -1.89 -14.61 11.40
N ARG A 99 -3.07 -14.46 11.99
CA ARG A 99 -3.38 -14.92 13.33
C ARG A 99 -4.16 -16.22 13.25
N GLU A 100 -3.55 -17.33 13.63
CA GLU A 100 -4.22 -18.63 13.70
C GLU A 100 -5.29 -18.61 14.79
N SER A 101 -6.54 -18.87 14.43
CA SER A 101 -7.60 -18.99 15.42
C SER A 101 -7.43 -20.29 16.21
N ARG A 102 -6.99 -20.19 17.47
CA ARG A 102 -6.91 -21.32 18.42
C ARG A 102 -8.08 -21.32 19.40
N GLY A 103 -9.30 -21.21 18.86
CA GLY A 103 -10.54 -21.24 19.64
C GLY A 103 -10.90 -19.90 20.31
N MET A 104 -12.18 -19.76 20.69
CA MET A 104 -12.74 -18.55 21.30
C MET A 104 -12.36 -18.46 22.79
N ASN A 105 -11.28 -17.75 23.11
CA ASN A 105 -11.05 -17.30 24.49
C ASN A 105 -11.62 -15.89 24.65
N ILE A 106 -12.74 -15.79 25.37
CA ILE A 106 -13.42 -14.53 25.68
C ILE A 106 -12.66 -13.88 26.86
N ASN A 107 -11.72 -13.00 26.55
CA ASN A 107 -11.00 -12.23 27.57
C ASN A 107 -11.52 -10.79 27.62
N PHE A 108 -11.97 -10.34 28.79
CA PHE A 108 -12.57 -9.02 29.03
C PHE A 108 -11.51 -7.94 29.32
N GLY A 109 -10.52 -7.81 28.44
CA GLY A 109 -9.48 -6.77 28.50
C GLY A 109 -9.06 -6.30 27.11
N SER A 110 -8.18 -5.29 27.02
CA SER A 110 -7.63 -4.84 25.74
C SER A 110 -6.77 -5.96 25.11
N SER A 111 -7.36 -6.67 24.16
CA SER A 111 -6.71 -7.74 23.42
C SER A 111 -6.18 -7.19 22.10
N TYR A 112 -4.86 -7.10 21.97
CA TYR A 112 -4.20 -6.78 20.71
C TYR A 112 -3.25 -7.90 20.33
N ALA A 113 -3.15 -8.15 19.02
CA ALA A 113 -2.24 -9.12 18.44
C ALA A 113 -2.01 -8.73 16.97
N TRP A 114 -0.80 -8.28 16.65
CA TRP A 114 -0.46 -7.79 15.32
C TRP A 114 0.97 -8.15 14.92
N LEU A 115 1.23 -8.10 13.61
CA LEU A 115 2.55 -8.28 13.01
C LEU A 115 2.95 -6.95 12.37
N ASP A 116 4.19 -6.50 12.59
CA ASP A 116 4.81 -5.38 11.87
C ASP A 116 6.03 -5.94 11.15
N ILE A 117 5.88 -6.14 9.85
CA ILE A 117 6.84 -6.84 9.00
C ILE A 117 7.38 -5.87 7.95
N GLY A 118 8.70 -5.74 7.90
CA GLY A 118 9.43 -5.03 6.87
C GLY A 118 10.21 -5.99 5.99
N GLY A 119 10.49 -5.61 4.75
CA GLY A 119 11.33 -6.45 3.90
C GLY A 119 11.75 -5.81 2.59
N THR A 120 12.65 -6.53 1.92
CA THR A 120 13.16 -6.18 0.60
C THR A 120 12.76 -7.20 -0.44
N LEU A 121 12.59 -6.75 -1.67
CA LEU A 121 12.30 -7.58 -2.84
C LEU A 121 13.19 -7.16 -4.02
N PRO A 122 13.49 -8.07 -4.96
CA PRO A 122 13.93 -7.67 -6.29
C PRO A 122 12.89 -6.77 -6.95
N ASP A 123 13.36 -5.78 -7.71
CA ASP A 123 12.50 -4.78 -8.36
C ASP A 123 11.85 -5.26 -9.65
N ASP A 124 12.20 -6.45 -10.14
CA ASP A 124 11.61 -7.12 -11.31
C ASP A 124 10.38 -7.99 -10.96
N VAL A 125 10.10 -8.17 -9.67
CA VAL A 125 8.97 -8.98 -9.18
C VAL A 125 7.67 -8.19 -9.21
N LEU A 126 6.59 -8.85 -9.63
CA LEU A 126 5.23 -8.32 -9.54
C LEU A 126 4.70 -8.50 -8.11
N VAL A 127 4.21 -7.43 -7.49
CA VAL A 127 3.72 -7.46 -6.11
C VAL A 127 2.19 -7.36 -6.09
N GLN A 128 1.54 -8.30 -5.42
CA GLN A 128 0.10 -8.22 -5.12
C GLN A 128 -0.08 -8.05 -3.62
N LEU A 129 -0.78 -7.01 -3.20
CA LEU A 129 -1.13 -6.73 -1.81
C LEU A 129 -2.62 -7.04 -1.61
N LYS A 130 -2.92 -7.88 -0.63
CA LYS A 130 -4.29 -8.12 -0.14
C LYS A 130 -4.35 -7.64 1.29
N VAL A 131 -4.97 -6.49 1.49
CA VAL A 131 -5.00 -5.75 2.74
C VAL A 131 -6.39 -5.82 3.32
N GLY A 132 -6.51 -6.36 4.54
CA GLY A 132 -7.78 -6.46 5.24
C GLY A 132 -8.08 -5.16 5.99
N SER A 133 -7.53 -5.02 7.19
CA SER A 133 -7.72 -3.87 8.08
C SER A 133 -6.41 -3.33 8.66
N GLY A 134 -5.27 -3.85 8.23
CA GLY A 134 -3.95 -3.27 8.56
C GLY A 134 -3.39 -2.51 7.36
N ASP A 135 -2.10 -2.16 7.40
CA ASP A 135 -1.54 -1.24 6.43
C ASP A 135 -0.42 -1.86 5.58
N ALA A 136 -0.28 -1.41 4.34
CA ALA A 136 0.84 -1.81 3.49
C ALA A 136 1.53 -0.62 2.82
N THR A 137 2.86 -0.60 2.87
CA THR A 137 3.70 0.33 2.11
C THR A 137 4.53 -0.43 1.09
N LEU A 138 4.59 0.06 -0.15
CA LEU A 138 5.41 -0.51 -1.22
C LEU A 138 6.20 0.56 -1.98
N ALA A 139 7.50 0.37 -2.17
CA ALA A 139 8.32 1.29 -2.96
C ALA A 139 9.13 0.59 -4.04
N GLY A 140 9.21 1.19 -5.23
CA GLY A 140 10.18 0.84 -6.28
C GLY A 140 9.90 -0.41 -7.13
N ALA A 141 8.72 -1.04 -6.98
CA ALA A 141 8.39 -2.28 -7.66
C ALA A 141 8.16 -2.09 -9.18
N GLN A 142 8.37 -3.15 -9.96
CA GLN A 142 8.08 -3.13 -11.40
C GLN A 142 6.60 -2.88 -11.68
N ALA A 143 5.71 -3.55 -10.96
CA ALA A 143 4.27 -3.37 -11.06
C ALA A 143 3.62 -3.81 -9.75
N MET A 144 2.41 -3.33 -9.51
CA MET A 144 1.65 -3.71 -8.33
C MET A 144 0.16 -3.95 -8.61
N SER A 145 -0.45 -4.76 -7.75
CA SER A 145 -1.90 -4.88 -7.61
C SER A 145 -2.25 -4.76 -6.13
N ALA A 146 -3.20 -3.92 -5.75
CA ALA A 146 -3.71 -3.81 -4.39
C ALA A 146 -5.21 -4.13 -4.33
N ASP A 147 -5.60 -5.00 -3.41
CA ASP A 147 -6.98 -5.28 -3.03
C ASP A 147 -7.12 -4.93 -1.55
N VAL A 148 -7.89 -3.87 -1.27
CA VAL A 148 -7.88 -3.18 0.02
C VAL A 148 -9.29 -3.18 0.60
N GLY A 149 -9.44 -3.79 1.78
CA GLY A 149 -10.68 -3.81 2.55
C GLY A 149 -10.92 -2.47 3.24
N SER A 150 -10.48 -2.36 4.49
CA SER A 150 -10.68 -1.21 5.39
C SER A 150 -9.38 -0.64 5.97
N GLY A 151 -8.23 -1.18 5.59
CA GLY A 151 -6.92 -0.62 5.95
C GLY A 151 -6.32 0.17 4.79
N ASP A 152 -5.06 0.58 4.90
CA ASP A 152 -4.50 1.55 3.96
C ASP A 152 -3.33 1.00 3.13
N VAL A 153 -3.19 1.51 1.90
CA VAL A 153 -2.05 1.23 1.04
C VAL A 153 -1.36 2.50 0.59
N LYS A 154 -0.06 2.58 0.83
CA LYS A 154 0.81 3.62 0.26
C LYS A 154 1.80 3.00 -0.69
N ALA A 155 1.89 3.49 -1.92
CA ALA A 155 2.91 3.03 -2.84
C ALA A 155 3.58 4.16 -3.61
N ARG A 156 4.89 4.01 -3.84
CA ARG A 156 5.68 5.02 -4.56
C ARG A 156 6.65 4.43 -5.57
N GLY A 157 6.84 5.14 -6.68
CA GLY A 157 7.85 4.80 -7.68
C GLY A 157 7.60 3.46 -8.34
N ILE A 158 6.34 3.19 -8.71
CA ILE A 158 5.97 1.95 -9.40
C ILE A 158 6.30 2.11 -10.89
N LYS A 159 7.25 1.32 -11.39
CA LYS A 159 7.83 1.55 -12.71
C LYS A 159 6.79 1.42 -13.84
N GLY A 160 5.95 0.39 -13.75
CA GLY A 160 4.92 0.04 -14.71
C GLY A 160 3.50 0.23 -14.17
N LEU A 161 2.64 -0.76 -14.38
CA LEU A 161 1.22 -0.69 -14.04
C LEU A 161 1.00 -0.80 -12.52
N ALA A 162 0.21 0.12 -11.98
CA ALA A 162 -0.42 0.00 -10.67
C ALA A 162 -1.91 -0.31 -10.86
N THR A 163 -2.36 -1.44 -10.30
CA THR A 163 -3.78 -1.81 -10.25
C THR A 163 -4.30 -1.72 -8.82
N ALA A 164 -5.50 -1.20 -8.62
CA ALA A 164 -6.08 -1.05 -7.29
C ALA A 164 -7.58 -1.35 -7.27
N ALA A 165 -8.06 -1.97 -6.19
CA ALA A 165 -9.46 -2.06 -5.82
C ALA A 165 -9.57 -1.74 -4.34
N VAL A 166 -10.48 -0.82 -3.98
CA VAL A 166 -10.64 -0.38 -2.59
C VAL A 166 -12.09 -0.47 -2.16
N GLY A 167 -12.30 -1.05 -0.98
CA GLY A 167 -13.58 -1.10 -0.29
C GLY A 167 -13.84 0.19 0.48
N SER A 168 -13.38 0.26 1.71
CA SER A 168 -13.61 1.37 2.66
C SER A 168 -12.34 1.94 3.29
N GLY A 169 -11.17 1.41 2.97
CA GLY A 169 -9.87 1.97 3.37
C GLY A 169 -9.34 2.97 2.33
N ASP A 170 -8.10 3.40 2.48
CA ASP A 170 -7.51 4.43 1.62
C ASP A 170 -6.32 3.93 0.80
N ILE A 171 -6.12 4.53 -0.38
CA ILE A 171 -4.96 4.27 -1.24
C ILE A 171 -4.28 5.58 -1.60
N GLU A 172 -2.96 5.64 -1.40
CA GLU A 172 -2.09 6.74 -1.82
C GLU A 172 -1.01 6.21 -2.79
N LEU A 173 -1.00 6.71 -4.02
CA LEU A 173 -0.03 6.34 -5.04
C LEU A 173 0.77 7.56 -5.52
N ASP A 174 2.09 7.45 -5.53
CA ASP A 174 3.02 8.50 -5.98
C ASP A 174 3.96 7.95 -7.08
N ASP A 175 4.05 8.62 -8.23
CA ASP A 175 4.88 8.23 -9.38
C ASP A 175 4.66 6.77 -9.83
N VAL A 176 3.65 6.57 -10.68
CA VAL A 176 3.33 5.28 -11.29
C VAL A 176 3.44 5.33 -12.81
N GLY A 177 3.78 4.20 -13.42
CA GLY A 177 3.92 4.09 -14.88
C GLY A 177 2.59 4.27 -15.60
N ALA A 178 1.63 3.40 -15.33
CA ALA A 178 0.24 3.50 -15.79
C ALA A 178 -0.68 3.12 -14.63
N LEU A 179 -1.93 3.57 -14.66
CA LEU A 179 -2.88 3.36 -13.58
C LEU A 179 -4.14 2.62 -14.05
N HIS A 180 -4.57 1.64 -13.27
CA HIS A 180 -5.88 1.01 -13.41
C HIS A 180 -6.55 0.82 -12.04
N VAL A 181 -7.45 1.72 -11.68
CA VAL A 181 -8.30 1.56 -10.49
C VAL A 181 -9.57 0.84 -10.91
N VAL A 182 -9.77 -0.40 -10.46
CA VAL A 182 -10.92 -1.23 -10.81
C VAL A 182 -12.19 -0.64 -10.20
N SER A 183 -12.16 -0.36 -8.90
CA SER A 183 -13.30 0.20 -8.18
C SER A 183 -12.87 0.93 -6.91
N ILE A 184 -13.60 2.00 -6.61
CA ILE A 184 -13.55 2.73 -5.34
C ILE A 184 -14.91 2.57 -4.68
N GLY A 185 -14.96 1.94 -3.50
CA GLY A 185 -16.18 1.76 -2.74
C GLY A 185 -16.59 3.04 -2.01
N SER A 186 -16.28 3.08 -0.71
CA SER A 186 -16.58 4.19 0.21
C SER A 186 -15.34 4.84 0.81
N GLY A 187 -14.13 4.36 0.48
CA GLY A 187 -12.87 4.96 0.92
C GLY A 187 -12.27 5.89 -0.13
N ASP A 188 -11.10 6.44 0.16
CA ASP A 188 -10.46 7.47 -0.68
C ASP A 188 -9.30 6.91 -1.51
N VAL A 189 -9.14 7.42 -2.72
CA VAL A 189 -7.95 7.17 -3.53
C VAL A 189 -7.30 8.48 -3.94
N ARG A 190 -6.03 8.66 -3.57
CA ARG A 190 -5.19 9.79 -3.96
C ARG A 190 -4.04 9.30 -4.83
N ILE A 191 -3.91 9.84 -6.04
CA ILE A 191 -2.82 9.54 -6.96
C ILE A 191 -2.16 10.83 -7.42
N ASP A 192 -0.85 10.90 -7.30
CA ASP A 192 -0.02 11.96 -7.85
C ASP A 192 1.05 11.38 -8.79
N GLY A 193 1.08 11.87 -10.04
CA GLY A 193 2.10 11.50 -11.02
C GLY A 193 1.84 10.14 -11.69
N VAL A 194 1.08 10.16 -12.79
CA VAL A 194 0.90 8.98 -13.66
C VAL A 194 1.63 9.24 -14.98
N ARG A 195 2.67 8.47 -15.28
CA ARG A 195 3.54 8.66 -16.47
C ARG A 195 2.89 8.27 -17.80
N GLY A 196 1.78 7.55 -17.77
CA GLY A 196 1.00 7.11 -18.92
C GLY A 196 -0.49 7.36 -18.71
N ASP A 197 -1.32 6.44 -19.19
CA ASP A 197 -2.77 6.54 -19.08
C ASP A 197 -3.27 6.11 -17.70
N ALA A 198 -4.42 6.66 -17.32
CA ALA A 198 -5.16 6.30 -16.12
C ALA A 198 -6.58 5.83 -16.47
N LYS A 199 -6.94 4.63 -16.00
CA LYS A 199 -8.29 4.09 -16.11
C LYS A 199 -8.89 3.86 -14.73
N VAL A 200 -10.11 4.34 -14.52
CA VAL A 200 -10.90 4.15 -13.30
C VAL A 200 -12.23 3.52 -13.68
N GLY A 201 -12.56 2.36 -13.13
CA GLY A 201 -13.79 1.64 -13.44
C GLY A 201 -15.02 2.32 -12.86
N SER A 202 -15.25 2.17 -11.56
CA SER A 202 -16.39 2.76 -10.87
C SER A 202 -16.00 3.40 -9.54
N ILE A 203 -16.52 4.59 -9.29
CA ILE A 203 -16.47 5.27 -8.00
C ILE A 203 -17.86 5.17 -7.37
N GLY A 204 -17.94 4.61 -6.18
CA GLY A 204 -19.17 4.44 -5.42
C GLY A 204 -19.54 5.70 -4.67
N SER A 205 -19.29 5.69 -3.36
CA SER A 205 -19.55 6.80 -2.43
C SER A 205 -18.29 7.43 -1.86
N GLY A 206 -17.12 6.84 -2.13
CA GLY A 206 -15.82 7.41 -1.76
C GLY A 206 -15.28 8.33 -2.85
N ASP A 207 -14.09 8.89 -2.61
CA ASP A 207 -13.55 9.98 -3.42
C ASP A 207 -12.29 9.58 -4.20
N LEU A 208 -12.11 10.22 -5.36
CA LEU A 208 -10.89 10.13 -6.16
C LEU A 208 -10.23 11.52 -6.27
N GLU A 209 -8.96 11.62 -5.88
CA GLU A 209 -8.06 12.70 -6.29
C GLU A 209 -6.99 12.15 -7.22
N LEU A 210 -6.97 12.61 -8.47
CA LEU A 210 -6.01 12.19 -9.48
C LEU A 210 -5.32 13.41 -10.10
N ARG A 211 -4.01 13.53 -9.90
CA ARG A 211 -3.24 14.67 -10.42
C ARG A 211 -2.00 14.24 -11.21
N GLY A 212 -1.63 15.07 -12.19
CA GLY A 212 -0.36 14.94 -12.89
C GLY A 212 -0.30 13.72 -13.83
N VAL A 213 -1.30 13.59 -14.70
CA VAL A 213 -1.40 12.46 -15.65
C VAL A 213 -0.80 12.86 -17.01
N GLN A 214 0.14 12.08 -17.52
CA GLN A 214 0.80 12.37 -18.79
C GLN A 214 0.05 11.86 -20.02
N GLY A 215 -0.80 10.85 -19.85
CA GLY A 215 -1.67 10.31 -20.89
C GLY A 215 -3.13 10.73 -20.74
N ASP A 216 -4.02 9.87 -21.19
CA ASP A 216 -5.47 10.05 -21.10
C ASP A 216 -6.02 9.53 -19.76
N VAL A 217 -7.16 10.10 -19.34
CA VAL A 217 -7.95 9.65 -18.20
C VAL A 217 -9.31 9.14 -18.67
N GLU A 218 -9.63 7.89 -18.34
CA GLU A 218 -10.94 7.28 -18.56
C GLU A 218 -11.57 6.91 -17.22
N ILE A 219 -12.74 7.46 -16.92
CA ILE A 219 -13.56 7.09 -15.75
C ILE A 219 -14.86 6.46 -16.25
N GLY A 220 -15.14 5.22 -15.83
CA GLY A 220 -16.35 4.52 -16.26
C GLY A 220 -17.61 5.15 -15.66
N SER A 221 -17.68 5.22 -14.32
CA SER A 221 -18.81 5.86 -13.63
C SER A 221 -18.45 6.44 -12.28
N ILE A 222 -19.13 7.52 -11.92
CA ILE A 222 -19.15 8.10 -10.59
C ILE A 222 -20.58 7.97 -10.04
N GLY A 223 -20.73 7.35 -8.87
CA GLY A 223 -21.99 7.16 -8.19
C GLY A 223 -22.40 8.40 -7.41
N SER A 224 -22.18 8.35 -6.10
CA SER A 224 -22.53 9.40 -5.14
C SER A 224 -21.31 10.12 -4.53
N GLY A 225 -20.11 9.56 -4.69
CA GLY A 225 -18.86 10.21 -4.27
C GLY A 225 -18.31 11.12 -5.36
N ASP A 226 -17.14 11.70 -5.11
CA ASP A 226 -16.59 12.76 -5.95
C ASP A 226 -15.31 12.34 -6.69
N ALA A 227 -15.03 13.01 -7.80
CA ALA A 227 -13.75 12.89 -8.51
C ALA A 227 -13.16 14.26 -8.81
N ASP A 228 -11.95 14.53 -8.31
CA ASP A 228 -11.14 15.68 -8.66
C ASP A 228 -9.95 15.23 -9.52
N VAL A 229 -9.97 15.63 -10.79
CA VAL A 229 -8.97 15.27 -11.79
C VAL A 229 -8.24 16.53 -12.24
N GLY A 230 -6.93 16.58 -12.01
CA GLY A 230 -6.10 17.75 -12.26
C GLY A 230 -4.87 17.47 -13.12
N ASP A 231 -4.45 18.46 -13.91
CA ASP A 231 -3.16 18.47 -14.60
C ASP A 231 -2.95 17.24 -15.49
N VAL A 232 -3.89 17.04 -16.42
CA VAL A 232 -3.92 15.95 -17.39
C VAL A 232 -3.39 16.46 -18.73
N ARG A 233 -2.33 15.86 -19.27
CA ARG A 233 -1.83 16.24 -20.60
C ARG A 233 -2.74 15.75 -21.73
N GLY A 234 -3.43 14.63 -21.53
CA GLY A 234 -4.35 14.04 -22.50
C GLY A 234 -5.81 14.46 -22.30
N ALA A 235 -6.70 13.65 -22.87
CA ALA A 235 -8.14 13.80 -22.76
C ALA A 235 -8.67 13.21 -21.45
N VAL A 236 -9.73 13.81 -20.91
CA VAL A 236 -10.51 13.26 -19.79
C VAL A 236 -11.86 12.81 -20.33
N SER A 237 -12.25 11.57 -20.06
CA SER A 237 -13.55 11.02 -20.44
C SER A 237 -14.27 10.38 -19.25
N LEU A 238 -15.56 10.68 -19.10
CA LEU A 238 -16.45 10.07 -18.10
C LEU A 238 -17.65 9.40 -18.79
N GLY A 239 -17.88 8.13 -18.48
CA GLY A 239 -19.04 7.37 -18.98
C GLY A 239 -20.37 7.75 -18.33
N SER A 240 -20.41 7.92 -17.01
CA SER A 240 -21.58 8.51 -16.33
C SER A 240 -21.31 9.11 -14.98
N LEU A 241 -21.93 10.25 -14.73
CA LEU A 241 -22.07 10.86 -13.42
C LEU A 241 -23.45 10.55 -12.84
N GLY A 242 -23.51 10.06 -11.60
CA GLY A 242 -24.72 9.86 -10.83
C GLY A 242 -25.15 11.13 -10.11
N SER A 243 -24.98 11.12 -8.79
CA SER A 243 -25.38 12.20 -7.87
C SER A 243 -24.20 12.96 -7.26
N GLY A 244 -22.98 12.41 -7.32
CA GLY A 244 -21.78 13.10 -6.86
C GLY A 244 -21.24 14.12 -7.87
N ASP A 245 -20.04 14.61 -7.64
CA ASP A 245 -19.45 15.71 -8.39
C ASP A 245 -18.18 15.30 -9.15
N LEU A 246 -18.02 15.85 -10.36
CA LEU A 246 -16.79 15.76 -11.13
C LEU A 246 -16.17 17.16 -11.24
N ARG A 247 -14.93 17.31 -10.78
CA ARG A 247 -14.09 18.48 -11.04
C ARG A 247 -12.94 18.11 -11.97
N VAL A 248 -12.78 18.85 -13.06
CA VAL A 248 -11.65 18.67 -14.00
C VAL A 248 -10.89 19.97 -14.18
N ARG A 249 -9.59 19.96 -13.91
CA ARG A 249 -8.70 21.12 -14.04
C ARG A 249 -7.54 20.79 -14.97
N ASN A 250 -7.28 21.66 -15.94
CA ASN A 250 -6.14 21.57 -16.85
C ASN A 250 -6.09 20.23 -17.61
N ALA A 251 -6.87 20.12 -18.68
CA ALA A 251 -6.88 18.93 -19.55
C ALA A 251 -6.89 19.32 -21.03
N ALA A 252 -6.43 18.43 -21.92
CA ALA A 252 -6.48 18.69 -23.36
C ALA A 252 -7.92 18.72 -23.89
N SER A 253 -8.80 17.86 -23.38
CA SER A 253 -10.23 17.88 -23.69
C SER A 253 -11.03 17.19 -22.60
N LEU A 254 -12.34 17.47 -22.55
CA LEU A 254 -13.27 16.85 -21.61
C LEU A 254 -14.48 16.30 -22.37
N ARG A 255 -14.82 15.04 -22.13
CA ARG A 255 -16.08 14.45 -22.56
C ARG A 255 -16.80 13.78 -21.39
N VAL A 256 -18.07 14.10 -21.20
CA VAL A 256 -18.96 13.39 -20.28
C VAL A 256 -20.15 12.86 -21.07
N GLN A 257 -20.41 11.56 -21.01
CA GLN A 257 -21.45 10.94 -21.83
C GLN A 257 -22.85 11.11 -21.22
N ARG A 258 -22.98 10.93 -19.90
CA ARG A 258 -24.26 10.97 -19.18
C ARG A 258 -24.10 11.63 -17.83
N THR A 259 -25.12 12.37 -17.41
CA THR A 259 -25.20 12.97 -16.08
C THR A 259 -26.56 12.69 -15.45
N GLY A 260 -26.57 12.39 -14.16
CA GLY A 260 -27.74 12.38 -13.29
C GLY A 260 -27.95 13.76 -12.67
N SER A 261 -28.13 13.78 -11.35
CA SER A 261 -28.32 15.00 -10.57
C SER A 261 -27.03 15.66 -10.08
N GLY A 262 -25.89 15.00 -10.27
CA GLY A 262 -24.57 15.51 -9.91
C GLY A 262 -24.14 16.74 -10.69
N SER A 263 -23.03 17.36 -10.27
CA SER A 263 -22.49 18.54 -10.91
C SER A 263 -21.13 18.30 -11.57
N ILE A 264 -20.86 19.07 -12.62
CA ILE A 264 -19.60 19.01 -13.37
C ILE A 264 -19.01 20.41 -13.36
N ASP A 265 -17.85 20.56 -12.74
CA ASP A 265 -17.03 21.78 -12.79
C ASP A 265 -15.79 21.49 -13.64
N HIS A 266 -15.46 22.42 -14.54
CA HIS A 266 -14.25 22.30 -15.32
C HIS A 266 -13.58 23.66 -15.55
N SER A 267 -12.26 23.68 -15.53
CA SER A 267 -11.46 24.87 -15.86
C SER A 267 -10.15 24.49 -16.53
N GLY A 268 -9.59 25.41 -17.32
CA GLY A 268 -8.30 25.18 -18.00
C GLY A 268 -8.34 24.09 -19.08
N ILE A 269 -9.50 23.82 -19.69
CA ILE A 269 -9.59 22.84 -20.78
C ILE A 269 -9.08 23.48 -22.07
N GLY A 270 -8.02 22.91 -22.65
CA GLY A 270 -7.34 23.48 -23.83
C GLY A 270 -8.09 23.26 -25.14
N GLY A 271 -8.91 22.21 -25.23
CA GLY A 271 -9.64 21.80 -26.42
C GLY A 271 -11.14 21.69 -26.21
N SER A 272 -11.76 20.68 -26.81
CA SER A 272 -13.22 20.52 -26.78
C SER A 272 -13.74 20.12 -25.40
N VAL A 273 -14.89 20.68 -25.05
CA VAL A 273 -15.71 20.27 -23.91
C VAL A 273 -17.05 19.77 -24.43
N ASP A 274 -17.32 18.48 -24.22
CA ASP A 274 -18.51 17.77 -24.67
C ASP A 274 -19.29 17.26 -23.44
N LEU A 275 -20.35 17.99 -23.06
CA LEU A 275 -21.17 17.70 -21.88
C LEU A 275 -22.60 17.36 -22.29
N PRO A 276 -23.29 16.48 -21.53
CA PRO A 276 -24.68 16.16 -21.80
C PRO A 276 -25.55 17.42 -21.63
N LYS A 277 -26.55 17.56 -22.50
CA LYS A 277 -27.51 18.68 -22.41
C LYS A 277 -28.35 18.53 -21.13
N LYS A 278 -28.40 19.59 -20.32
CA LYS A 278 -29.39 19.68 -19.23
C LYS A 278 -30.78 19.75 -19.86
N HIS A 279 -31.65 18.79 -19.53
CA HIS A 279 -33.06 18.80 -19.90
C HIS A 279 -33.88 19.54 -18.85
#